data_AF-A0A2S7NM38-F1
#
_entry.id   AF-A0A2S7NM38-F1
#
_cell.length_a   1.000
_cell.length_b   1.000
_cell.length_c   1.000
_cell.angle_alpha   90.00
_cell.angle_beta   90.00
_cell.angle_gamma   90.00
#
_symmetry.space_group_name_H-M   'P 1'
#
loop_
_entity.id
_entity.type
_entity.pdbx_description
1 polymer ?
#
loop_
_entity_poly.entity_id
_entity_poly.type
_entity_poly.pdbx_seq_one_letter_code
_entity_poly.pdbx_strand_id
1 'polypeptide(L)'
;MPSKRRRSPHKWSLYPSLHDTIAPLLQESHLHFSFHPTDDAETCIKDYDTNIMGRFTCHNSACSSAGWASKRIAITIRLYHGAKYNGKPHNTELCEGCRADHCSGFGELGEEWL
;
A
#
# COMPACT_ATOMS: atom_id res chain seq x y z
N MET A 1 -13.03 2.46 37.19
CA MET A 1 -12.06 3.28 36.45
C MET A 1 -12.26 3.05 34.96
N PRO A 2 -12.34 4.07 34.10
CA PRO A 2 -12.48 3.84 32.68
C PRO A 2 -11.17 3.24 32.16
N SER A 3 -11.27 2.05 31.60
CA SER A 3 -10.16 1.36 30.94
C SER A 3 -9.57 2.27 29.87
N LYS A 4 -8.29 2.67 30.02
CA LYS A 4 -7.54 3.29 28.93
C LYS A 4 -7.49 2.26 27.82
N ARG A 5 -8.35 2.39 26.80
CA ARG A 5 -8.21 1.64 25.55
C ARG A 5 -6.77 1.80 25.10
N ARG A 6 -5.96 0.74 25.22
CA ARG A 6 -4.62 0.70 24.65
C ARG A 6 -4.82 0.98 23.18
N ARG A 7 -4.37 2.14 22.70
CA ARG A 7 -4.31 2.43 21.26
C ARG A 7 -3.53 1.26 20.66
N SER A 8 -4.17 0.50 19.79
CA SER A 8 -3.50 -0.58 19.06
C SER A 8 -2.27 0.02 18.39
N PRO A 9 -1.13 -0.68 18.36
CA PRO A 9 0.02 -0.23 17.60
C PRO A 9 -0.46 0.06 16.19
N HIS A 10 -0.18 1.27 15.70
CA HIS A 10 -0.54 1.66 14.34
C HIS A 10 0.08 0.63 13.38
N LYS A 11 -0.79 -0.19 12.79
CA LYS A 11 -0.42 -1.20 11.80
C LYS A 11 -0.25 -0.47 10.46
N TRP A 12 0.88 0.19 10.25
CA TRP A 12 1.28 0.58 8.90
C TRP A 12 1.92 -0.63 8.22
N SER A 13 1.36 -1.03 7.08
CA SER A 13 1.89 -2.15 6.31
C SER A 13 2.79 -1.61 5.21
N LEU A 14 4.09 -1.48 5.49
CA LEU A 14 5.10 -1.41 4.44
C LEU A 14 5.37 -2.82 3.93
N TYR A 15 5.70 -2.95 2.64
CA TYR A 15 5.95 -4.25 2.00
C TYR A 15 7.35 -4.30 1.37
N PRO A 16 8.44 -4.37 2.16
CA PRO A 16 9.80 -4.42 1.63
C PRO A 16 10.04 -5.57 0.65
N SER A 17 9.37 -6.71 0.86
CA SER A 17 9.48 -7.90 0.01
C SER A 17 9.03 -7.68 -1.44
N LEU A 18 8.21 -6.65 -1.71
CA LEU A 18 7.77 -6.32 -3.06
C LEU A 18 8.78 -5.46 -3.83
N HIS A 19 9.85 -4.98 -3.19
CA HIS A 19 10.85 -4.14 -3.84
C HIS A 19 11.51 -4.83 -5.03
N ASP A 20 11.84 -6.12 -4.89
CA ASP A 20 12.52 -6.88 -5.95
C ASP A 20 11.67 -6.99 -7.22
N THR A 21 10.34 -6.96 -7.09
CA THR A 21 9.41 -6.91 -8.22
C THR A 21 9.31 -5.51 -8.83
N ILE A 22 9.46 -4.45 -8.03
CA ILE A 22 9.32 -3.06 -8.46
C ILE A 22 10.63 -2.51 -9.04
N ALA A 23 11.78 -2.94 -8.53
CA ALA A 23 13.09 -2.41 -8.90
C ALA A 23 13.39 -2.51 -10.41
N PRO A 24 13.06 -3.61 -11.12
CA PRO A 24 13.22 -3.67 -12.58
C PRO A 24 12.39 -2.62 -13.32
N LEU A 25 11.14 -2.38 -12.90
CA LEU A 25 10.25 -1.39 -13.53
C LEU A 25 10.78 0.04 -13.35
N LEU A 26 11.44 0.32 -12.23
CA LEU A 26 12.11 1.60 -12.00
C LEU A 26 13.33 1.74 -12.91
N GLN A 27 14.11 0.67 -13.08
CA GLN A 27 15.30 0.68 -13.95
C GLN A 27 14.95 0.93 -15.41
N GLU A 28 13.82 0.43 -15.92
CA GLU A 28 13.33 0.74 -17.27
C GLU A 28 13.14 2.25 -17.50
N SER A 29 12.83 2.99 -16.43
CA SER A 29 12.70 4.44 -16.44
C SER A 29 14.00 5.17 -16.05
N HIS A 30 15.14 4.48 -16.00
CA HIS A 30 16.43 4.99 -15.53
C HIS A 30 16.41 5.51 -14.09
N LEU A 31 15.53 4.95 -13.25
CA LEU A 31 15.40 5.27 -11.85
C LEU A 31 16.04 4.19 -10.99
N HIS A 32 17.08 4.56 -10.24
CA HIS A 32 17.77 3.66 -9.32
C HIS A 32 17.42 4.05 -7.88
N PHE A 33 16.51 3.30 -7.28
CA PHE A 33 16.09 3.50 -5.90
C PHE A 33 16.22 2.22 -5.07
N SER A 34 16.43 2.37 -3.77
CA SER A 34 16.36 1.29 -2.80
C SER A 34 15.15 1.45 -1.88
N PHE A 35 14.59 0.36 -1.38
CA PHE A 35 13.45 0.42 -0.47
C PHE A 35 13.85 0.94 0.92
N HIS A 36 13.04 1.83 1.49
CA HIS A 36 13.15 2.29 2.87
C HIS A 36 12.16 1.52 3.77
N PRO A 37 12.62 0.55 4.58
CA PRO A 37 11.73 -0.35 5.31
C PRO A 37 11.09 0.27 6.55
N THR A 38 11.41 1.52 6.88
CA THR A 38 10.93 2.20 8.08
C THR A 38 9.88 3.24 7.72
N ASP A 39 8.82 3.34 8.52
CA ASP A 39 7.87 4.46 8.44
C ASP A 39 8.42 5.63 9.25
N ASP A 40 9.24 6.45 8.59
CA ASP A 40 9.79 7.66 9.15
C ASP A 40 9.23 8.87 8.41
N ALA A 41 8.58 9.77 9.15
CA ALA A 41 8.08 11.04 8.62
C ALA A 41 9.09 12.18 8.78
N GLU A 42 10.02 12.09 9.73
CA GLU A 42 11.00 13.14 10.03
C GLU A 42 12.10 13.21 8.97
N THR A 43 12.54 12.05 8.45
CA THR A 43 13.56 11.98 7.39
C THR A 43 12.98 12.00 5.97
N CYS A 44 11.65 12.10 5.85
CA CYS A 44 10.96 12.22 4.57
C CYS A 44 11.26 13.58 3.94
N ILE A 45 11.97 13.58 2.79
CA ILE A 45 12.33 14.83 2.11
C ILE A 45 11.27 15.30 1.11
N LYS A 46 10.43 14.38 0.64
CA LYS A 46 9.33 14.67 -0.26
C LYS A 46 8.31 13.54 -0.22
N ASP A 47 7.04 13.91 -0.24
CA ASP A 47 5.93 12.98 -0.40
C ASP A 47 5.01 13.40 -1.56
N TYR A 48 4.19 12.44 -1.98
CA TYR A 48 3.16 12.63 -2.98
C TYR A 48 1.97 11.72 -2.68
N ASP A 49 0.83 12.33 -2.36
CA ASP A 49 -0.42 11.62 -2.16
C ASP A 49 -1.09 11.33 -3.52
N THR A 50 -1.49 10.07 -3.71
CA THR A 50 -2.20 9.62 -4.89
C THR A 50 -3.11 8.46 -4.55
N ASN A 51 -3.67 7.80 -5.56
CA ASN A 51 -4.48 6.61 -5.38
C ASN A 51 -4.20 5.56 -6.45
N ILE A 52 -4.39 4.30 -6.08
CA ILE A 52 -4.31 3.15 -6.98
C ILE A 52 -5.72 2.59 -7.17
N MET A 53 -6.03 2.26 -8.42
CA MET A 53 -7.23 1.53 -8.82
C MET A 53 -6.81 0.43 -9.80
N GLY A 54 -7.27 -0.79 -9.56
CA GLY A 54 -7.11 -1.95 -10.43
C GLY A 54 -8.43 -2.34 -11.07
N ARG A 55 -8.35 -2.88 -12.28
CA ARG A 55 -9.43 -3.60 -12.96
C ARG A 55 -9.03 -5.06 -13.01
N PHE A 56 -9.91 -5.94 -12.56
CA PHE A 56 -9.71 -7.39 -12.62
C PHE A 56 -10.62 -7.97 -13.68
N THR A 57 -10.07 -8.86 -14.51
CA THR A 57 -10.81 -9.54 -15.57
C THR A 57 -11.44 -10.82 -15.02
N CYS A 58 -12.72 -11.06 -15.33
CA CYS A 58 -13.34 -12.35 -15.06
C CYS A 58 -13.07 -13.30 -16.24
N HIS A 59 -12.39 -14.41 -15.98
CA HIS A 59 -12.15 -15.45 -17.01
C HIS A 59 -13.27 -16.49 -17.10
N ASN A 60 -14.29 -16.42 -16.23
CA ASN A 60 -15.43 -17.32 -16.30
C ASN A 60 -16.35 -16.93 -17.47
N SER A 61 -16.42 -17.76 -18.51
CA SER A 61 -17.24 -17.52 -19.69
C SER A 61 -18.75 -17.54 -19.41
N ALA A 62 -19.20 -18.13 -18.30
CA ALA A 62 -20.60 -18.08 -17.87
C ALA A 62 -20.94 -16.80 -17.07
N CYS A 63 -19.95 -15.99 -16.70
CA CYS A 63 -20.16 -14.74 -15.98
C CYS A 63 -20.59 -13.64 -16.95
N SER A 64 -21.73 -12.99 -16.66
CA SER A 64 -22.19 -11.84 -17.44
C SER A 64 -21.38 -10.56 -17.20
N SER A 65 -20.55 -10.54 -16.15
CA SER A 65 -19.64 -9.43 -15.86
C SER A 65 -18.28 -9.65 -16.51
N ALA A 66 -17.72 -8.62 -17.13
CA ALA A 66 -16.34 -8.63 -17.63
C ALA A 66 -15.28 -8.63 -16.50
N GLY A 67 -15.71 -8.54 -15.23
CA GLY A 67 -14.85 -8.51 -14.04
C GLY A 67 -15.14 -7.33 -13.12
N TRP A 68 -14.33 -7.12 -12.08
CA TRP A 68 -14.58 -6.11 -11.03
C TRP A 68 -13.47 -5.06 -10.94
N ALA A 69 -13.66 -4.04 -10.10
CA ALA A 69 -12.65 -3.01 -9.83
C ALA A 69 -12.24 -3.05 -8.36
N SER A 70 -10.98 -2.74 -8.05
CA SER A 70 -10.47 -2.69 -6.67
C SER A 70 -11.06 -1.56 -5.83
N LYS A 71 -11.79 -0.63 -6.46
CA LYS A 71 -12.12 0.70 -5.92
C LYS A 71 -10.84 1.49 -5.62
N ARG A 72 -10.99 2.70 -5.06
CA ARG A 72 -9.91 3.66 -4.87
C ARG A 72 -9.16 3.40 -3.56
N ILE A 73 -7.87 3.08 -3.66
CA ILE A 73 -6.97 2.92 -2.52
C ILE A 73 -6.05 4.13 -2.48
N ALA A 74 -6.20 4.99 -1.47
CA ALA A 74 -5.26 6.10 -1.28
C ALA A 74 -3.88 5.57 -0.84
N ILE A 75 -2.83 6.19 -1.35
CA ILE A 75 -1.45 5.87 -1.02
C ILE A 75 -0.63 7.15 -0.92
N THR A 76 0.46 7.10 -0.16
CA THR A 76 1.48 8.15 -0.15
C THR A 76 2.79 7.54 -0.60
N ILE A 77 3.39 8.11 -1.65
CA ILE A 77 4.74 7.77 -2.11
C ILE A 77 5.70 8.73 -1.42
N ARG A 78 6.77 8.21 -0.81
CA ARG A 78 7.74 9.03 -0.08
C ARG A 78 9.15 8.79 -0.58
N LEU A 79 9.92 9.87 -0.56
CA LEU A 79 11.32 9.93 -0.94
C LEU A 79 12.17 10.29 0.29
N TYR A 80 13.32 9.64 0.39
CA TYR A 80 14.29 9.78 1.45
C TYR A 80 15.70 10.03 0.87
N HIS A 81 16.61 10.50 1.73
CA HIS A 81 18.02 10.63 1.36
C HIS A 81 18.64 9.30 0.89
N GLY A 82 19.61 9.40 -0.02
CA GLY A 82 20.30 8.24 -0.60
C GLY A 82 19.46 7.45 -1.60
N ALA A 83 18.60 8.13 -2.36
CA ALA A 83 17.71 7.52 -3.36
C ALA A 83 16.90 6.36 -2.77
N LYS A 84 16.20 6.64 -1.68
CA LYS A 84 15.39 5.66 -0.96
C LYS A 84 13.91 6.02 -1.06
N TYR A 85 13.05 5.02 -1.20
CA TYR A 85 11.60 5.23 -1.29
C TYR A 85 10.81 4.24 -0.46
N ASN A 86 9.61 4.63 -0.07
CA ASN A 86 8.57 3.68 0.30
C ASN A 86 7.20 4.16 -0.21
N GLY A 87 6.26 3.22 -0.26
CA GLY A 87 4.85 3.51 -0.51
C GLY A 87 4.06 3.02 0.67
N LYS A 88 3.37 3.91 1.37
CA LYS A 88 2.48 3.51 2.47
C LYS A 88 1.04 3.45 1.99
N PRO A 89 0.29 2.38 2.33
CA PRO A 89 -1.17 2.39 2.22
C PRO A 89 -1.74 3.52 3.07
N HIS A 90 -2.89 4.04 2.64
CA HIS A 90 -3.61 5.19 3.20
C HIS A 90 -3.45 5.41 4.72
N ASN A 91 -3.37 6.68 5.11
CA ASN A 91 -3.53 7.06 6.51
C ASN A 91 -4.92 6.61 7.02
N THR A 92 -4.95 5.77 8.05
CA THR A 92 -6.18 5.26 8.67
C THR A 92 -7.12 6.38 9.11
N GLU A 93 -6.55 7.53 9.50
CA GLU A 93 -7.34 8.71 9.89
C GLU A 93 -8.02 9.40 8.71
N LEU A 94 -7.64 9.17 7.46
CA LEU A 94 -8.20 9.85 6.28
C LEU A 94 -9.09 8.96 5.41
N CYS A 95 -9.01 7.65 5.60
CA CYS A 95 -9.81 6.69 4.85
C CYS A 95 -11.13 6.41 5.56
N GLU A 96 -12.25 6.73 4.91
CA GLU A 96 -13.60 6.47 5.42
C GLU A 96 -13.82 4.98 5.73
N GLY A 97 -13.24 4.08 4.91
CA GLY A 97 -13.28 2.65 5.15
C GLY A 97 -12.53 2.23 6.42
N CYS A 98 -11.34 2.78 6.68
CA CYS A 98 -10.60 2.53 7.92
C CYS A 98 -11.29 3.13 9.15
N ARG A 99 -11.85 4.34 9.02
CA ARG A 99 -12.66 4.96 10.08
C ARG A 99 -13.91 4.13 10.41
N ALA A 100 -14.40 3.36 9.44
CA ALA A 100 -15.51 2.42 9.57
C ALA A 100 -15.06 0.94 9.74
N ASP A 101 -13.79 0.70 10.10
CA ASP A 101 -13.21 -0.63 10.34
C ASP A 101 -13.27 -1.64 9.15
N HIS A 102 -13.50 -1.17 7.93
CA HIS A 102 -13.65 -1.99 6.72
C HIS A 102 -12.33 -2.40 6.02
N CYS A 103 -11.21 -1.71 6.28
CA CYS A 103 -9.95 -1.93 5.55
C CYS A 103 -8.99 -2.93 6.22
N SER A 104 -9.47 -3.75 7.15
CA SER A 104 -8.68 -4.65 8.00
C SER A 104 -8.11 -5.92 7.31
N GLY A 105 -8.09 -5.98 5.97
CA GLY A 105 -7.87 -7.24 5.22
C GLY A 105 -6.93 -7.18 4.03
N PHE A 106 -5.73 -6.59 4.15
CA PHE A 106 -4.63 -6.82 3.18
C PHE A 106 -3.53 -7.75 3.73
N GLY A 107 -3.79 -8.43 4.86
CA GLY A 107 -2.84 -9.30 5.56
C GLY A 107 -3.04 -10.81 5.36
N GLU A 108 -3.98 -11.23 4.51
CA GLU A 108 -4.27 -12.65 4.23
C GLU A 108 -4.42 -12.92 2.72
N LEU A 109 -3.49 -12.40 1.91
CA LEU A 109 -3.18 -13.09 0.66
C LEU A 109 -2.14 -14.16 1.03
N GLY A 110 -2.67 -15.33 1.37
CA GLY A 110 -1.90 -16.53 1.62
C GLY A 110 -0.96 -16.85 0.45
N GLU A 111 0.01 -17.69 0.76
CA GLU A 111 1.04 -18.24 -0.11
C GLU A 111 0.46 -19.07 -1.28
N GLU A 112 -0.33 -18.46 -2.17
CA GLU A 112 -0.91 -19.11 -3.36
C GLU A 112 -0.65 -18.33 -4.65
N TRP A 113 0.49 -17.65 -4.72
CA TRP A 113 1.06 -17.18 -5.98
C TRP A 113 2.58 -17.42 -5.99
N LEU A 114 2.94 -18.70 -6.01
CA LEU A 114 4.18 -19.25 -6.59
C LEU A 114 3.78 -20.18 -7.74
#